data_AF-A0A535YPU1-F1
#
_entry.id   AF-A0A535YPU1-F1
#
_cell.length_a   1.000
_cell.length_b   1.000
_cell.length_c   1.000
_cell.angle_alpha   90.00
_cell.angle_beta   90.00
_cell.angle_gamma   90.00
#
_symmetry.space_group_name_H-M   'P 1'
#
loop_
_entity.id
_entity.type
_entity.pdbx_description
1 polymer ?
#
loop_
_entity_poly.entity_id
_entity_poly.type
_entity_poly.pdbx_seq_one_letter_code
_entity_poly.pdbx_strand_id
1 'polypeptide(L)'
;MALDLTGDGVIVIKPQQASRFTMQTIVQGQTLKFVEIFSDGKEYDLSPDNPRWTINAATSSNPGSFQGKNATLVGEETLVTGKAWHVKAVDANGNPFEAWVRENDGYPLKYAVTLHNGTLTWMFDKYNTGETVTPPPTSDIQS
;
A
#
# COMPACT_ATOMS: atom_id res chain seq x y z
N MET A 1 -1.81 6.98 21.30
CA MET A 1 -1.30 5.61 21.14
C MET A 1 -1.10 5.43 19.65
N ALA A 2 0.11 5.13 19.19
CA ALA A 2 0.35 4.86 17.77
C ALA A 2 -0.29 3.50 17.43
N LEU A 3 -1.00 3.43 16.32
CA LEU A 3 -1.55 2.18 15.81
C LEU A 3 -0.44 1.45 15.07
N ASP A 4 0.01 0.32 15.60
CA ASP A 4 0.94 -0.56 14.88
C ASP A 4 0.15 -1.46 13.95
N LEU A 5 0.29 -1.22 12.64
CA LEU A 5 -0.35 -1.99 11.59
C LEU A 5 0.72 -2.67 10.74
N THR A 6 0.55 -3.96 10.49
CA THR A 6 1.40 -4.72 9.56
C THR A 6 0.50 -5.43 8.56
N GLY A 7 0.99 -5.71 7.37
CA GLY A 7 0.16 -6.35 6.36
C GLY A 7 0.97 -6.80 5.15
N ASP A 8 0.26 -7.46 4.26
CA ASP A 8 0.77 -7.92 2.97
C ASP A 8 -0.35 -7.78 1.92
N GLY A 9 0.03 -7.71 0.65
CA GLY A 9 -0.95 -7.59 -0.41
C GLY A 9 -0.37 -7.46 -1.80
N VAL A 10 -1.25 -7.13 -2.73
CA VAL A 10 -0.94 -7.00 -4.14
C VAL A 10 -1.41 -5.66 -4.67
N ILE A 11 -0.61 -5.10 -5.57
CA ILE A 11 -0.93 -3.91 -6.33
C ILE A 11 -0.91 -4.27 -7.82
N VAL A 12 -1.99 -3.95 -8.51
CA VAL A 12 -2.14 -4.08 -9.96
C VAL A 12 -2.22 -2.68 -10.56
N ILE A 13 -1.36 -2.39 -11.54
CA ILE A 13 -1.33 -1.07 -12.22
C ILE A 13 -2.01 -1.13 -13.60
N LYS A 14 -1.88 -2.26 -14.30
CA LYS A 14 -2.41 -2.49 -15.66
C LYS A 14 -3.10 -3.85 -15.75
N PRO A 15 -4.12 -4.01 -16.63
CA PRO A 15 -4.71 -2.98 -17.48
C PRO A 15 -5.56 -1.96 -16.71
N GLN A 16 -5.96 -2.33 -15.49
CA GLN A 16 -6.76 -1.52 -14.60
C GLN A 16 -6.12 -1.50 -13.21
N GLN A 17 -6.16 -0.34 -12.56
CA GLN A 17 -5.65 -0.19 -11.21
C GLN A 17 -6.54 -0.92 -10.21
N ALA A 18 -5.93 -1.75 -9.38
CA ALA A 18 -6.59 -2.46 -8.30
C ALA A 18 -5.58 -2.83 -7.21
N SER A 19 -6.04 -3.07 -5.99
CA SER A 19 -5.20 -3.58 -4.92
C SER A 19 -5.99 -4.45 -3.96
N ARG A 20 -5.30 -5.36 -3.29
CA ARG A 20 -5.84 -6.10 -2.15
C ARG A 20 -4.80 -6.16 -1.07
N PHE A 21 -5.14 -5.67 0.11
CA PHE A 21 -4.28 -5.73 1.29
C PHE A 21 -4.96 -6.50 2.41
N THR A 22 -4.18 -7.29 3.11
CA THR A 22 -4.56 -7.90 4.38
C THR A 22 -3.70 -7.27 5.45
N MET A 23 -4.32 -6.61 6.40
CA MET A 23 -3.65 -5.87 7.46
C MET A 23 -4.01 -6.45 8.83
N GLN A 24 -3.14 -6.29 9.80
CA GLN A 24 -3.34 -6.74 11.16
C GLN A 24 -2.70 -5.78 12.17
N THR A 25 -3.33 -5.69 13.34
CA THR A 25 -2.87 -4.91 14.48
C THR A 25 -3.18 -5.67 15.78
N ILE A 26 -2.56 -5.27 16.89
CA ILE A 26 -2.83 -5.85 18.21
C ILE A 26 -3.48 -4.78 19.09
N VAL A 27 -4.71 -5.05 19.55
CA VAL A 27 -5.45 -4.19 20.47
C VAL A 27 -5.76 -4.98 21.73
N GLN A 28 -5.27 -4.52 22.88
CA GLN A 28 -5.48 -5.18 24.18
C GLN A 28 -5.07 -6.67 24.17
N GLY A 29 -4.01 -7.01 23.42
CA GLY A 29 -3.52 -8.38 23.28
C GLY A 29 -4.28 -9.25 22.28
N GLN A 30 -5.33 -8.73 21.63
CA GLN A 30 -6.06 -9.42 20.57
C GLN A 30 -5.56 -8.97 19.19
N THR A 31 -5.23 -9.93 18.34
CA THR A 31 -4.94 -9.67 16.93
C THR A 31 -6.23 -9.38 16.18
N LEU A 32 -6.32 -8.18 15.61
CA LEU A 32 -7.39 -7.76 14.72
C LEU A 32 -6.89 -7.82 13.29
N LYS A 33 -7.70 -8.35 12.36
CA LYS A 33 -7.37 -8.51 10.95
C LYS A 33 -8.37 -7.79 10.05
N PHE A 34 -7.87 -7.02 9.11
CA PHE A 34 -8.64 -6.24 8.15
C PHE A 34 -8.26 -6.68 6.73
N VAL A 35 -9.21 -6.64 5.81
CA VAL A 35 -8.94 -6.81 4.39
C VAL A 35 -9.51 -5.61 3.65
N GLU A 36 -8.69 -5.00 2.81
CA GLU A 36 -9.07 -3.90 1.95
C GLU A 36 -8.90 -4.35 0.50
N ILE A 37 -9.88 -4.04 -0.34
CA ILE A 37 -9.80 -4.20 -1.79
C ILE A 37 -10.14 -2.85 -2.43
N PHE A 38 -9.27 -2.38 -3.32
CA PHE A 38 -9.59 -1.32 -4.26
C PHE A 38 -9.82 -1.93 -5.64
N SER A 39 -10.98 -1.65 -6.24
CA SER A 39 -11.32 -2.08 -7.60
C SER A 39 -12.42 -1.19 -8.17
N ASP A 40 -12.35 -0.85 -9.46
CA ASP A 40 -13.35 -0.03 -10.15
C ASP A 40 -13.69 1.33 -9.46
N GLY A 41 -12.70 1.96 -8.82
CA GLY A 41 -12.91 3.23 -8.11
C GLY A 41 -13.67 3.10 -6.79
N LYS A 42 -13.89 1.86 -6.32
CA LYS A 42 -14.52 1.54 -5.05
C LYS A 42 -13.52 0.91 -4.11
N GLU A 43 -13.72 1.18 -2.83
CA GLU A 43 -12.99 0.60 -1.72
C GLU A 43 -13.93 -0.34 -0.98
N TYR A 44 -13.47 -1.56 -0.73
CA TYR A 44 -14.21 -2.61 -0.05
C TYR A 44 -13.44 -2.99 1.20
N ASP A 45 -14.08 -2.85 2.36
CA ASP A 45 -13.45 -3.11 3.65
C ASP A 45 -14.12 -4.27 4.35
N LEU A 46 -13.32 -5.21 4.84
CA LEU A 46 -13.75 -6.28 5.73
C LEU A 46 -13.01 -6.13 7.06
N SER A 47 -13.75 -5.90 8.13
CA SER A 47 -13.22 -5.71 9.48
C SER A 47 -13.63 -6.86 10.42
N PRO A 48 -12.90 -7.11 11.53
CA PRO A 48 -13.23 -8.20 12.44
C PRO A 48 -14.61 -8.10 13.08
N ASP A 49 -15.12 -6.87 13.24
CA ASP A 49 -16.40 -6.54 13.86
C ASP A 49 -17.57 -6.54 12.87
N ASN A 50 -17.30 -6.68 11.56
CA ASN A 50 -18.31 -6.78 10.53
C ASN A 50 -18.13 -8.04 9.68
N PRO A 51 -19.08 -9.00 9.72
CA PRO A 51 -18.96 -10.22 8.93
C PRO A 51 -19.19 -10.00 7.42
N ARG A 52 -19.50 -8.77 6.99
CA ARG A 52 -19.75 -8.40 5.60
C ARG A 52 -18.86 -7.25 5.16
N TRP A 53 -18.60 -7.20 3.85
CA TRP A 53 -17.86 -6.11 3.21
C TRP A 53 -18.69 -4.83 3.24
N THR A 54 -18.08 -3.72 3.62
CA THR A 54 -18.62 -2.39 3.38
C THR A 54 -18.08 -1.86 2.06
N ILE A 55 -18.79 -0.91 1.43
CA ILE A 55 -18.36 -0.26 0.20
C ILE A 55 -18.32 1.23 0.40
N ASN A 56 -17.19 1.83 0.05
CA ASN A 56 -16.97 3.27 0.06
C ASN A 56 -16.51 3.75 -1.33
N ALA A 57 -16.76 5.01 -1.65
CA ALA A 57 -16.08 5.65 -2.77
C ALA A 57 -14.60 5.78 -2.40
N ALA A 58 -13.69 5.39 -3.31
CA ALA A 58 -12.27 5.43 -3.00
C ALA A 58 -11.78 6.87 -2.83
N THR A 59 -11.18 7.18 -1.67
CA THR A 59 -10.68 8.53 -1.37
C THR A 59 -9.16 8.61 -1.28
N SER A 60 -8.46 7.51 -1.00
CA SER A 60 -7.01 7.52 -0.76
C SER A 60 -6.21 6.30 -1.25
N SER A 61 -6.85 5.15 -1.49
CA SER A 61 -6.15 3.87 -1.74
C SER A 61 -5.76 3.63 -3.19
N ASN A 62 -5.29 4.68 -3.88
CA ASN A 62 -4.86 4.56 -5.27
C ASN A 62 -3.40 4.03 -5.35
N PRO A 63 -3.16 2.85 -5.94
CA PRO A 63 -1.83 2.30 -6.11
C PRO A 63 -0.90 3.10 -7.06
N GLY A 64 -1.43 4.08 -7.79
CA GLY A 64 -0.66 5.02 -8.63
C GLY A 64 0.06 6.14 -7.85
N SER A 65 0.11 6.06 -6.52
CA SER A 65 0.60 7.09 -5.60
C SER A 65 2.13 7.24 -5.53
N PHE A 66 2.93 6.46 -6.28
CA PHE A 66 4.39 6.63 -6.37
C PHE A 66 4.83 7.88 -7.16
N GLN A 67 4.07 8.96 -7.08
CA GLN A 67 4.38 10.22 -7.70
C GLN A 67 4.80 11.21 -6.62
N GLY A 68 5.97 11.80 -6.80
CA GLY A 68 6.52 12.80 -5.90
C GLY A 68 7.03 14.02 -6.64
N LYS A 69 7.07 15.14 -5.92
CA LYS A 69 7.70 16.40 -6.36
C LYS A 69 9.01 16.60 -5.60
N ASN A 70 9.89 17.44 -6.15
CA ASN A 70 11.18 17.80 -5.55
C ASN A 70 12.08 16.58 -5.26
N ALA A 71 12.04 15.59 -6.15
CA ALA A 71 12.83 14.37 -6.00
C ALA A 71 14.33 14.70 -5.98
N THR A 72 15.02 14.23 -4.94
CA THR A 72 16.45 14.41 -4.74
C THR A 72 17.10 13.05 -4.49
N LEU A 73 18.13 12.73 -5.27
CA LEU A 73 18.94 11.53 -5.03
C LEU A 73 19.74 11.72 -3.73
N VAL A 74 19.58 10.79 -2.81
CA VAL A 74 20.36 10.73 -1.55
C VAL A 74 21.66 9.96 -1.78
N GLY A 75 21.59 8.86 -2.53
CA GLY A 75 22.74 8.02 -2.85
C GLY A 75 22.33 6.62 -3.32
N GLU A 76 23.31 5.72 -3.37
CA GLU A 76 23.12 4.30 -3.65
C GLU A 76 23.16 3.50 -2.34
N GLU A 77 22.31 2.48 -2.25
CA GLU A 77 22.19 1.62 -1.07
C GLU A 77 22.05 0.15 -1.48
N THR A 78 22.69 -0.77 -0.74
CA THR A 78 22.50 -2.21 -0.94
C THR A 78 21.52 -2.75 0.10
N LEU A 79 20.32 -3.11 -0.35
CA LEU A 79 19.31 -3.77 0.46
C LEU A 79 19.43 -5.30 0.33
N VAL A 80 18.77 -6.04 1.22
CA VAL A 80 18.63 -7.51 1.10
C VAL A 80 18.00 -7.91 -0.23
N THR A 81 17.10 -7.08 -0.77
CA THR A 81 16.40 -7.30 -2.03
C THR A 81 17.14 -6.81 -3.27
N GLY A 82 18.33 -6.22 -3.11
CA GLY A 82 19.19 -5.77 -4.21
C GLY A 82 19.74 -4.35 -4.03
N LYS A 83 20.50 -3.89 -5.01
CA LYS A 83 21.02 -2.52 -5.06
C LYS A 83 19.93 -1.53 -5.47
N ALA A 84 19.97 -0.35 -4.88
CA ALA A 84 18.94 0.66 -5.02
C ALA A 84 19.51 2.08 -5.07
N TRP A 85 18.89 2.94 -5.87
CA TRP A 85 18.96 4.38 -5.67
C TRP A 85 17.99 4.79 -4.57
N HIS A 86 18.51 5.46 -3.56
CA HIS A 86 17.72 6.06 -2.49
C HIS A 86 17.36 7.51 -2.85
N VAL A 87 16.07 7.81 -2.92
CA VAL A 87 15.51 9.11 -3.31
C VAL A 87 14.62 9.67 -2.20
N LYS A 88 14.70 10.98 -1.97
CA LYS A 88 13.78 11.77 -1.13
C LYS A 88 12.86 12.61 -1.98
N ALA A 89 11.59 12.71 -1.62
CA ALA A 89 10.61 13.53 -2.33
C ALA A 89 9.44 13.93 -1.41
N VAL A 90 8.46 14.64 -1.98
CA VAL A 90 7.22 15.04 -1.30
C VAL A 90 6.02 14.55 -2.10
N ASP A 91 5.05 13.92 -1.45
CA ASP A 91 3.84 13.39 -2.09
C ASP A 91 2.84 14.52 -2.46
N ALA A 92 1.72 14.14 -3.09
CA ALA A 92 0.68 15.09 -3.51
C ALA A 92 0.03 15.86 -2.34
N ASN A 93 0.06 15.29 -1.13
CA ASN A 93 -0.51 15.87 0.08
C ASN A 93 0.52 16.68 0.88
N GLY A 94 1.77 16.78 0.41
CA GLY A 94 2.83 17.50 1.10
C GLY A 94 3.60 16.66 2.12
N ASN A 95 3.35 15.34 2.19
CA ASN A 95 4.09 14.48 3.11
C ASN A 95 5.46 14.14 2.54
N PRO A 96 6.55 14.28 3.33
CA PRO A 96 7.86 13.82 2.90
C PRO A 96 7.88 12.29 2.84
N PHE A 97 8.53 11.77 1.80
CA PHE A 97 8.76 10.34 1.65
C PHE A 97 10.16 10.03 1.15
N GLU A 98 10.59 8.80 1.44
CA GLU A 98 11.81 8.18 0.95
C GLU A 98 11.44 6.95 0.12
N ALA A 99 12.14 6.73 -0.99
CA ALA A 99 11.94 5.59 -1.86
C ALA A 99 13.28 4.98 -2.26
N TRP A 100 13.32 3.66 -2.34
CA TRP A 100 14.46 2.89 -2.81
C TRP A 100 14.05 2.23 -4.12
N VAL A 101 14.72 2.62 -5.20
CA VAL A 101 14.40 2.21 -6.57
C VAL A 101 15.49 1.28 -7.06
N ARG A 102 15.13 0.07 -7.48
CA ARG A 102 16.07 -0.97 -7.90
C ARG A 102 16.88 -0.50 -9.12
N GLU A 103 18.21 -0.63 -9.04
CA GLU A 103 19.13 -0.08 -10.05
C GLU A 103 18.99 -0.68 -11.45
N ASN A 104 18.58 -1.95 -11.55
CA ASN A 104 18.60 -2.67 -12.82
C ASN A 104 17.38 -2.42 -13.72
N ASP A 105 16.24 -2.06 -13.14
CA ASP A 105 14.96 -1.97 -13.86
C ASP A 105 14.00 -0.90 -13.34
N GLY A 106 14.39 -0.15 -12.29
CA GLY A 106 13.60 0.97 -11.79
C GLY A 106 12.38 0.57 -10.96
N TYR A 107 12.24 -0.71 -10.58
CA TYR A 107 11.13 -1.10 -9.70
C TYR A 107 11.33 -0.61 -8.26
N PRO A 108 10.26 -0.21 -7.55
CA PRO A 108 10.38 0.18 -6.15
C PRO A 108 10.74 -1.04 -5.31
N LEU A 109 11.70 -0.92 -4.40
CA LEU A 109 12.04 -1.96 -3.41
C LEU A 109 11.48 -1.63 -2.03
N LYS A 110 11.44 -0.33 -1.70
CA LYS A 110 10.93 0.19 -0.45
C LYS A 110 10.37 1.59 -0.66
N TYR A 111 9.31 1.92 0.06
CA TYR A 111 8.74 3.26 0.14
C TYR A 111 8.37 3.56 1.59
N ALA A 112 8.78 4.71 2.11
CA ALA A 112 8.47 5.14 3.47
C ALA A 112 7.97 6.57 3.45
N VAL A 113 6.75 6.80 3.92
CA VAL A 113 6.13 8.14 4.01
C VAL A 113 5.90 8.50 5.46
N THR A 114 6.27 9.73 5.83
CA THR A 114 5.97 10.28 7.15
C THR A 114 4.62 11.01 7.09
N LEU A 115 3.63 10.44 7.77
CA LEU A 115 2.30 11.01 7.94
C LEU A 115 2.22 11.75 9.29
N HIS A 116 1.14 12.50 9.49
CA HIS A 116 0.95 13.29 10.72
C HIS A 116 0.93 12.44 12.00
N ASN A 117 0.55 11.16 11.89
CA ASN A 117 0.34 10.23 13.00
C ASN A 117 1.32 9.04 13.01
N GLY A 118 2.34 9.02 12.15
CA GLY A 118 3.32 7.94 12.10
C GLY A 118 4.02 7.79 10.76
N THR A 119 4.74 6.69 10.58
CA THR A 119 5.41 6.35 9.33
C THR A 119 4.77 5.12 8.74
N LEU A 120 4.40 5.18 7.47
CA LEU A 120 3.95 4.03 6.71
C LEU A 120 5.08 3.54 5.83
N THR A 121 5.43 2.25 5.95
CA THR A 121 6.50 1.62 5.15
C THR A 121 5.94 0.48 4.32
N TRP A 122 6.31 0.46 3.05
CA TRP A 122 5.99 -0.57 2.08
C TRP A 122 7.29 -1.21 1.58
N MET A 123 7.29 -2.53 1.46
CA MET A 123 8.38 -3.32 0.89
C MET A 123 7.84 -4.11 -0.29
N PHE A 124 8.59 -4.18 -1.38
CA PHE A 124 8.17 -4.85 -2.61
C PHE A 124 9.13 -5.97 -2.97
N ASP A 125 8.60 -7.17 -3.20
CA ASP A 125 9.39 -8.38 -3.42
C ASP A 125 9.07 -9.07 -4.76
N LYS A 126 7.85 -8.93 -5.27
CA LYS A 126 7.37 -9.55 -6.51
C LYS A 126 6.88 -8.51 -7.51
N TYR A 127 7.17 -8.75 -8.79
CA TYR A 127 6.89 -7.82 -9.89
C TYR A 127 6.33 -8.59 -11.09
N ASN A 128 5.39 -7.98 -11.82
CA ASN A 128 4.80 -8.52 -13.06
C ASN A 128 4.28 -9.96 -12.93
N THR A 129 3.69 -10.30 -11.79
CA THR A 129 3.21 -11.67 -11.50
C THR A 129 1.98 -12.07 -12.32
N GLY A 130 1.31 -11.11 -12.96
CA GLY A 130 0.03 -11.35 -13.66
C GLY A 130 -1.16 -11.49 -12.71
N GLU A 131 -1.00 -11.14 -11.43
CA GLU A 131 -2.07 -11.14 -10.44
C GLU A 131 -3.22 -10.21 -10.86
N THR A 132 -4.44 -10.63 -10.53
CA THR A 132 -5.67 -9.86 -10.75
C THR A 132 -6.41 -9.71 -9.44
N VAL A 133 -7.04 -8.56 -9.24
CA VAL A 133 -7.87 -8.29 -8.07
C VAL A 133 -9.29 -8.01 -8.52
N THR A 134 -10.24 -8.70 -7.91
CA THR A 134 -11.68 -8.55 -8.17
C THR A 134 -12.40 -8.07 -6.91
N PRO A 135 -13.52 -7.35 -7.05
CA PRO A 135 -14.41 -7.04 -5.93
C PRO A 135 -14.87 -8.30 -5.18
N PRO A 136 -15.29 -8.16 -3.90
CA PRO A 136 -15.96 -9.24 -3.19
C PRO A 136 -17.31 -9.58 -3.84
N PRO A 137 -17.82 -10.81 -3.64
CA PRO A 137 -19.16 -11.18 -4.09
C PRO A 137 -20.24 -10.25 -3.52
N THR A 138 -21.25 -9.92 -4.33
CA THR A 138 -22.36 -9.04 -3.90
C THR A 138 -23.16 -9.60 -2.73
N SER A 139 -23.17 -10.93 -2.56
CA SER A 139 -23.80 -11.59 -1.40
C SER A 139 -23.11 -11.28 -0.07
N ASP A 140 -21.82 -10.93 -0.14
CA ASP A 140 -20.97 -10.76 1.04
C ASP A 140 -20.88 -9.28 1.42
N ILE A 141 -21.47 -8.40 0.63
CA ILE A 141 -21.54 -6.96 0.86
C ILE A 141 -22.72 -6.64 1.77
N GLN A 142 -22.51 -5.71 2.70
CA GLN A 142 -23.56 -5.16 3.53
C GLN A 142 -24.53 -4.36 2.67
N SER A 143 -25.79 -4.77 2.70
CA SER A 143 -26.93 -4.11 2.03
C SER A 143 -27.30 -2.79 2.68
#